data_AF-W7UBJ8-F1
#
_entry.id   AF-W7UBJ8-F1
#
_cell.length_a   1.000
_cell.length_b   1.000
_cell.length_c   1.000
_cell.angle_alpha   90.00
_cell.angle_beta   90.00
_cell.angle_gamma   90.00
#
_symmetry.space_group_name_H-M   'P 1'
#
loop_
_entity.id
_entity.type
_entity.pdbx_description
1 polymer ?
#
loop_
_entity_poly.entity_id
_entity_poly.type
_entity_poly.pdbx_seq_one_letter_code
_entity_poly.pdbx_strand_id
1 'polypeptide(L)'
;MASQRDRGKAHMEEADKALKRFALFSSSQKYEDASEAYTKAGNCFKVAKAWAEGGGAFTKASELHVKLGSTYDAANAAQEAANCYKNVNPEDAISSLRQAAAFLTELGKFKQIGRIHKDIAEIYEKEGSYDEAVENYPRVCGPVCGELRACR
;
A
#
# COMPACT_ATOMS: atom_id res chain seq x y z
N MET A 1 -29.45 7.98 -4.09
CA MET A 1 -28.02 7.99 -4.51
C MET A 1 -27.22 7.38 -3.37
N ALA A 2 -26.79 6.11 -3.48
CA ALA A 2 -25.94 5.53 -2.43
C ALA A 2 -24.61 6.31 -2.40
N SER A 3 -24.18 6.73 -1.21
CA SER A 3 -22.91 7.45 -1.08
C SER A 3 -21.79 6.51 -1.53
N GLN A 4 -20.72 7.05 -2.14
CA GLN A 4 -19.57 6.23 -2.53
C GLN A 4 -18.96 5.49 -1.32
N ARG A 5 -19.14 6.03 -0.11
CA ARG A 5 -18.79 5.39 1.14
C ARG A 5 -19.60 4.11 1.42
N ASP A 6 -20.90 4.10 1.12
CA ASP A 6 -21.76 2.93 1.31
C ASP A 6 -21.39 1.82 0.33
N ARG A 7 -21.06 2.19 -0.91
CA ARG A 7 -20.53 1.25 -1.91
C ARG A 7 -19.19 0.65 -1.46
N GLY A 8 -18.30 1.47 -0.91
CA GLY A 8 -17.04 0.99 -0.33
C GLY A 8 -17.26 -0.01 0.79
N LYS A 9 -18.21 0.24 1.69
CA LYS A 9 -18.57 -0.70 2.78
C LYS A 9 -19.14 -2.01 2.24
N ALA A 10 -20.03 -1.95 1.26
CA ALA A 10 -20.58 -3.14 0.62
C ALA A 10 -19.49 -4.03 0.00
N HIS A 11 -18.50 -3.43 -0.68
CA HIS A 11 -17.37 -4.17 -1.22
C HIS A 11 -16.45 -4.76 -0.14
N MET A 12 -16.28 -4.09 1.00
CA MET A 12 -15.55 -4.67 2.14
C MET A 12 -16.27 -5.88 2.73
N GLU A 13 -17.60 -5.82 2.86
CA GLU A 13 -18.39 -6.97 3.32
C GLU A 13 -18.37 -8.13 2.32
N GLU A 14 -18.40 -7.84 1.03
CA GLU A 14 -18.24 -8.84 -0.03
C GLU A 14 -16.87 -9.51 0.04
N ALA A 15 -15.81 -8.75 0.25
CA ALA A 15 -14.45 -9.27 0.42
C ALA A 15 -14.35 -10.19 1.67
N ASP A 16 -14.94 -9.80 2.80
CA ASP A 16 -14.95 -10.63 4.02
C ASP A 16 -15.76 -11.93 3.83
N LYS A 17 -16.88 -11.85 3.10
CA LYS A 17 -17.65 -13.04 2.70
C LYS A 17 -16.89 -13.95 1.75
N ALA A 18 -16.13 -13.38 0.81
CA ALA A 18 -15.27 -14.14 -0.11
C ALA A 18 -14.18 -14.90 0.67
N LEU A 19 -13.58 -14.27 1.68
CA LEU A 19 -12.62 -14.94 2.58
C LEU A 19 -13.26 -16.07 3.41
N LYS A 20 -14.53 -15.91 3.81
CA LYS A 20 -15.29 -16.91 4.59
C LYS A 20 -15.95 -18.00 3.75
N ARG A 21 -15.99 -17.89 2.41
CA ARG A 21 -16.60 -18.89 1.52
C ARG A 21 -15.67 -20.13 1.43
N PHE A 22 -15.73 -20.97 2.46
CA PHE A 22 -14.61 -21.83 2.88
C PHE A 22 -14.54 -23.23 2.26
N ALA A 23 -15.49 -23.72 1.46
CA ALA A 23 -15.65 -25.18 1.34
C ALA A 23 -15.33 -25.86 0.00
N LEU A 24 -15.15 -25.16 -1.13
CA LEU A 24 -15.14 -25.87 -2.44
C LEU A 24 -14.18 -25.36 -3.53
N PHE A 25 -13.40 -24.29 -3.28
CA PHE A 25 -12.57 -23.69 -4.32
C PHE A 25 -11.14 -23.39 -3.84
N SER A 26 -10.19 -23.47 -4.77
CA SER A 26 -8.75 -23.32 -4.53
C SER A 26 -8.42 -22.08 -3.70
N SER A 27 -7.52 -22.24 -2.71
CA SER A 27 -7.15 -21.19 -1.77
C SER A 27 -6.48 -19.96 -2.40
N SER A 28 -6.03 -20.02 -3.65
CA SER A 28 -5.51 -18.82 -4.34
C SER A 28 -6.65 -17.93 -4.84
N GLN A 29 -7.70 -18.51 -5.44
CA GLN A 29 -8.75 -17.71 -6.07
C GLN A 29 -9.58 -16.90 -5.06
N LYS A 30 -9.71 -17.39 -3.83
CA LYS A 30 -10.36 -16.64 -2.73
C LYS A 30 -9.58 -15.38 -2.33
N TYR A 31 -8.25 -15.45 -2.31
CA TYR A 31 -7.43 -14.30 -1.92
C TYR A 31 -7.40 -13.28 -3.05
N GLU A 32 -7.39 -13.75 -4.30
CA GLU A 32 -7.45 -12.89 -5.49
C GLU A 32 -8.78 -12.13 -5.54
N ASP A 33 -9.91 -12.83 -5.47
CA ASP A 33 -11.26 -12.23 -5.46
C ASP A 33 -11.45 -11.25 -4.29
N ALA A 34 -11.03 -11.64 -3.08
CA ALA A 34 -11.10 -10.76 -1.92
C ALA A 34 -10.17 -9.53 -2.04
N SER A 35 -8.96 -9.68 -2.59
CA SER A 35 -8.02 -8.56 -2.78
C SER A 35 -8.53 -7.54 -3.81
N GLU A 36 -9.18 -8.02 -4.87
CA GLU A 36 -9.80 -7.17 -5.88
C GLU A 36 -10.99 -6.40 -5.30
N ALA A 37 -11.82 -7.07 -4.49
CA ALA A 37 -12.94 -6.44 -3.79
C ALA A 37 -12.48 -5.37 -2.78
N TYR A 38 -11.41 -5.63 -2.02
CA TYR A 38 -10.82 -4.63 -1.13
C TYR A 38 -10.22 -3.44 -1.89
N THR A 39 -9.57 -3.66 -3.03
CA THR A 39 -9.04 -2.59 -3.88
C THR A 39 -10.17 -1.72 -4.46
N LYS A 40 -11.27 -2.33 -4.90
CA LYS A 40 -12.49 -1.61 -5.33
C LYS A 40 -13.08 -0.80 -4.19
N ALA A 41 -13.17 -1.38 -2.99
CA ALA A 41 -13.63 -0.69 -1.78
C ALA A 41 -12.75 0.53 -1.47
N GLY A 42 -11.43 0.36 -1.47
CA GLY A 42 -10.45 1.43 -1.24
C GLY A 42 -10.61 2.59 -2.22
N ASN A 43 -10.82 2.30 -3.51
CA ASN A 43 -11.10 3.32 -4.52
C ASN A 43 -12.40 4.08 -4.26
N CYS A 44 -13.47 3.39 -3.85
CA CYS A 44 -14.72 4.04 -3.46
C CYS A 44 -14.54 4.96 -2.23
N PHE A 45 -13.78 4.51 -1.23
CA PHE A 45 -13.47 5.33 -0.04
C PHE A 45 -12.59 6.54 -0.37
N LYS A 46 -11.64 6.39 -1.29
CA LYS A 46 -10.80 7.48 -1.82
C LYS A 46 -11.65 8.58 -2.45
N VAL A 47 -12.64 8.21 -3.29
CA VAL A 47 -13.59 9.16 -3.89
C VAL A 47 -14.50 9.80 -2.83
N ALA A 48 -14.90 9.03 -1.81
CA ALA A 48 -15.70 9.52 -0.70
C ALA A 48 -14.91 10.39 0.31
N LYS A 49 -13.60 10.60 0.11
CA LYS A 49 -12.67 11.25 1.05
C LYS A 49 -12.64 10.57 2.43
N ALA A 50 -13.00 9.30 2.50
CA ALA A 50 -12.97 8.49 3.71
C ALA A 50 -11.59 7.82 3.85
N TRP A 51 -10.57 8.64 4.10
CA TRP A 51 -9.17 8.23 4.07
C TRP A 51 -8.81 7.13 5.07
N ALA A 52 -9.39 7.16 6.28
CA ALA A 52 -9.13 6.16 7.32
C ALA A 52 -9.67 4.77 6.94
N GLU A 53 -10.92 4.71 6.45
CA GLU A 53 -11.54 3.45 5.98
C GLU A 53 -10.85 2.93 4.71
N GLY A 54 -10.48 3.84 3.80
CA GLY A 54 -9.76 3.49 2.56
C GLY A 54 -8.39 2.90 2.84
N GLY A 55 -7.61 3.53 3.72
CA GLY A 55 -6.31 3.01 4.15
C GLY A 55 -6.41 1.59 4.70
N GLY A 56 -7.39 1.34 5.59
CA GLY A 56 -7.60 0.01 6.17
C GLY A 56 -8.00 -1.05 5.14
N ALA A 57 -8.79 -0.68 4.13
CA ALA A 57 -9.14 -1.57 3.03
C ALA A 57 -7.91 -1.92 2.17
N PHE A 58 -7.06 -0.95 1.84
CA PHE A 58 -5.85 -1.17 1.05
C PHE A 58 -4.77 -1.97 1.82
N THR A 59 -4.64 -1.77 3.14
CA THR A 59 -3.73 -2.58 3.97
C THR A 59 -4.15 -4.05 3.91
N LYS A 60 -5.45 -4.34 4.08
CA LYS A 60 -5.97 -5.72 3.95
C LYS A 60 -5.72 -6.29 2.55
N ALA A 61 -5.94 -5.51 1.49
CA ALA A 61 -5.65 -5.94 0.13
C ALA A 61 -4.17 -6.31 -0.04
N SER A 62 -3.25 -5.48 0.48
CA SER A 62 -1.82 -5.74 0.45
C SER A 62 -1.45 -7.05 1.15
N GLU A 63 -1.97 -7.31 2.36
CA GLU A 63 -1.73 -8.55 3.09
C GLU A 63 -2.23 -9.80 2.34
N LEU A 64 -3.33 -9.69 1.59
CA LEU A 64 -3.83 -10.78 0.74
C LEU A 64 -2.93 -11.00 -0.47
N HIS A 65 -2.45 -9.93 -1.11
CA HIS A 65 -1.51 -10.03 -2.23
C HIS A 65 -0.17 -10.67 -1.81
N VAL A 66 0.31 -10.40 -0.59
CA VAL A 66 1.48 -11.09 -0.03
C VAL A 66 1.24 -12.59 0.10
N LYS A 67 0.05 -13.00 0.57
CA LYS A 67 -0.33 -14.43 0.67
C LYS A 67 -0.47 -15.12 -0.68
N LEU A 68 -0.79 -14.38 -1.73
CA LEU A 68 -0.83 -14.86 -3.11
C LEU A 68 0.56 -15.01 -3.74
N GLY A 69 1.59 -14.39 -3.14
CA GLY A 69 2.94 -14.31 -3.73
C GLY A 69 3.10 -13.16 -4.73
N SER A 70 2.09 -12.30 -4.88
CA SER A 70 2.14 -11.13 -5.76
C SER A 70 2.71 -9.92 -5.01
N THR A 71 4.03 -9.92 -4.79
CA THR A 71 4.73 -8.84 -4.08
C THR A 71 4.62 -7.48 -4.79
N TYR A 72 4.47 -7.48 -6.11
CA TYR A 72 4.31 -6.25 -6.89
C TYR A 72 2.95 -5.57 -6.62
N ASP A 73 1.87 -6.34 -6.65
CA ASP A 73 0.53 -5.83 -6.36
C ASP A 73 0.41 -5.45 -4.87
N ALA A 74 1.03 -6.23 -3.98
CA ALA A 74 1.13 -5.90 -2.56
C ALA A 74 1.81 -4.54 -2.32
N ALA A 75 2.91 -4.26 -3.03
CA ALA A 75 3.61 -2.97 -2.94
C ALA A 75 2.73 -1.81 -3.43
N ASN A 76 2.05 -1.97 -4.58
CA ASN A 76 1.14 -0.93 -5.10
C ASN A 76 -0.02 -0.65 -4.13
N ALA A 77 -0.66 -1.71 -3.59
CA ALA A 77 -1.72 -1.57 -2.61
C ALA A 77 -1.23 -0.87 -1.32
N ALA A 78 -0.03 -1.19 -0.85
CA ALA A 78 0.58 -0.52 0.30
C ALA A 78 0.90 0.97 0.02
N GLN A 79 1.31 1.32 -1.20
CA GLN A 79 1.48 2.73 -1.60
C GLN A 79 0.15 3.48 -1.66
N GLU A 80 -0.93 2.85 -2.14
CA GLU A 80 -2.26 3.46 -2.12
C GLU A 80 -2.79 3.63 -0.69
N ALA A 81 -2.53 2.65 0.19
CA ALA A 81 -2.83 2.77 1.62
C ALA A 81 -2.10 3.97 2.24
N ALA A 82 -0.80 4.09 1.99
CA ALA A 82 0.01 5.21 2.46
C ALA A 82 -0.52 6.56 1.97
N ASN A 83 -0.91 6.66 0.70
CA ASN A 83 -1.49 7.89 0.16
C ASN A 83 -2.81 8.28 0.85
N CYS A 84 -3.59 7.30 1.31
CA CYS A 84 -4.76 7.57 2.12
C CYS A 84 -4.37 8.04 3.53
N TYR A 85 -3.44 7.34 4.19
CA TYR A 85 -3.01 7.68 5.55
C TYR A 85 -2.25 9.01 5.65
N LYS A 86 -1.58 9.49 4.59
CA LYS A 86 -0.94 10.82 4.54
C LYS A 86 -1.88 11.97 4.96
N ASN A 87 -3.19 11.81 4.76
CA ASN A 87 -4.21 12.81 5.12
C ASN A 87 -4.89 12.56 6.47
N VAL A 88 -4.57 11.46 7.15
CA VAL A 88 -5.18 11.04 8.42
C VAL A 88 -4.15 11.03 9.54
N ASN A 89 -3.10 10.22 9.34
CA ASN A 89 -2.03 10.03 10.28
C ASN A 89 -0.71 9.79 9.52
N PRO A 90 0.27 10.69 9.63
CA PRO A 90 1.55 10.57 8.94
C PRO A 90 2.37 9.35 9.41
N GLU A 91 2.26 8.96 10.68
CA GLU A 91 2.99 7.81 11.24
C GLU A 91 2.59 6.47 10.60
N ASP A 92 1.27 6.24 10.44
CA ASP A 92 0.74 5.04 9.78
C ASP A 92 1.10 5.01 8.29
N ALA A 93 1.16 6.19 7.67
CA ALA A 93 1.59 6.34 6.28
C ALA A 93 3.05 5.93 6.10
N ILE A 94 3.94 6.37 6.99
CA ILE A 94 5.37 6.00 6.97
C ILE A 94 5.54 4.49 7.15
N SER A 95 4.81 3.89 8.11
CA SER A 95 4.84 2.44 8.33
C SER A 95 4.43 1.66 7.08
N SER A 96 3.37 2.10 6.39
CA SER A 96 2.89 1.51 5.14
C SER A 96 3.90 1.69 3.99
N LEU A 97 4.54 2.86 3.88
CA LEU A 97 5.58 3.14 2.87
C LEU A 97 6.84 2.30 3.09
N ARG A 98 7.24 2.07 4.34
CA ARG A 98 8.37 1.19 4.67
C ARG A 98 8.11 -0.25 4.25
N GLN A 99 6.90 -0.77 4.46
CA GLN A 99 6.50 -2.10 3.98
C GLN A 99 6.53 -2.17 2.45
N ALA A 100 5.99 -1.17 1.77
CA ALA A 100 6.04 -1.09 0.30
C ALA A 100 7.48 -1.06 -0.23
N ALA A 101 8.38 -0.32 0.43
CA ALA A 101 9.80 -0.28 0.06
C ALA A 101 10.46 -1.66 0.19
N ALA A 102 10.18 -2.40 1.27
CA ALA A 102 10.71 -3.75 1.47
C ALA A 102 10.31 -4.71 0.32
N PHE A 103 9.02 -4.72 -0.05
CA PHE A 103 8.55 -5.54 -1.17
C PHE A 103 9.19 -5.15 -2.51
N LEU A 104 9.42 -3.85 -2.74
CA LEU A 104 10.06 -3.38 -3.97
C LEU A 104 11.55 -3.67 -4.02
N THR A 105 12.22 -3.74 -2.86
CA THR A 105 13.62 -4.19 -2.77
C THR A 105 13.75 -5.65 -3.17
N GLU A 106 12.83 -6.52 -2.73
CA GLU A 106 12.78 -7.92 -3.17
C GLU A 106 12.58 -8.06 -4.69
N LEU A 107 11.86 -7.11 -5.31
CA LEU A 107 11.62 -7.07 -6.76
C LEU A 107 12.75 -6.37 -7.55
N GLY A 108 13.71 -5.71 -6.90
CA GLY A 108 14.73 -4.90 -7.56
C GLY A 108 14.19 -3.64 -8.26
N LYS A 109 13.02 -3.12 -7.86
CA LYS A 109 12.37 -1.96 -8.50
C LYS A 109 12.84 -0.62 -7.92
N PHE A 110 14.13 -0.35 -8.05
CA PHE A 110 14.82 0.82 -7.49
C PHE A 110 14.23 2.20 -7.86
N LYS A 111 13.67 2.34 -9.08
CA LYS A 111 12.99 3.58 -9.48
C LYS A 111 11.76 3.89 -8.63
N GLN A 112 11.02 2.88 -8.21
CA GLN A 112 9.83 3.06 -7.36
C GLN A 112 10.24 3.30 -5.90
N ILE A 113 11.27 2.59 -5.43
CA ILE A 113 11.89 2.81 -4.10
C ILE A 113 12.29 4.28 -3.93
N GLY A 114 12.97 4.87 -4.91
CA GLY A 114 13.34 6.30 -4.86
C GLY A 114 12.14 7.25 -4.71
N ARG A 115 11.00 6.94 -5.33
CA ARG A 115 9.77 7.73 -5.18
C ARG A 115 9.18 7.59 -3.78
N ILE A 116 9.15 6.37 -3.23
CA ILE A 116 8.68 6.12 -1.86
C ILE A 116 9.54 6.85 -0.84
N HIS A 117 10.86 6.84 -0.98
CA HIS A 117 11.73 7.58 -0.06
C HIS A 117 11.53 9.08 -0.14
N LYS A 118 11.30 9.61 -1.35
CA LYS A 118 10.95 11.02 -1.51
C LYS A 118 9.64 11.34 -0.77
N ASP A 119 8.62 10.51 -0.94
CA ASP A 119 7.34 10.67 -0.25
C ASP A 119 7.47 10.61 1.29
N ILE A 120 8.32 9.71 1.80
CA ILE A 120 8.62 9.61 3.24
C ILE A 120 9.30 10.89 3.73
N ALA A 121 10.28 11.40 3.00
CA ALA A 121 10.95 12.65 3.34
C ALA A 121 9.97 13.83 3.38
N GLU A 122 9.08 13.94 2.40
CA GLU A 122 8.05 14.99 2.36
C GLU A 122 7.05 14.90 3.54
N ILE A 123 6.82 13.71 4.12
CA ILE A 123 6.02 13.54 5.33
C ILE A 123 6.81 14.00 6.56
N TYR A 124 8.07 13.58 6.71
CA TYR A 124 8.91 13.98 7.83
C TYR A 124 9.19 15.48 7.87
N GLU A 125 9.34 16.13 6.70
CA GLU A 125 9.47 17.58 6.60
C GLU A 125 8.24 18.32 7.13
N LYS A 126 7.04 17.73 7.02
CA LYS A 126 5.79 18.29 7.57
C LYS A 126 5.69 18.09 9.08
N GLU A 127 6.15 16.94 9.59
CA GLU A 127 6.16 16.62 11.02
C GLU A 127 7.29 17.34 11.79
N GLY A 128 8.24 17.97 11.08
CA GLY A 128 9.37 18.69 11.68
C GLY A 128 10.47 17.79 12.24
N SER A 129 10.42 16.48 11.97
CA SER A 129 11.41 15.49 12.40
C SER A 129 12.41 15.21 11.28
N TYR A 130 13.35 16.14 11.08
CA TYR A 130 14.32 16.09 9.98
C TYR A 130 15.44 15.05 10.20
N ASP A 131 15.83 14.79 11.45
CA ASP A 131 16.97 13.93 11.78
C ASP A 131 16.79 12.46 11.33
N GLU A 132 15.60 11.87 11.56
CA GLU A 132 15.33 10.48 11.19
C GLU A 132 15.22 10.26 9.66
N ALA A 133 14.75 11.28 8.94
CA ALA A 133 14.64 11.23 7.48
C ALA A 133 16.03 11.23 6.84
N VAL A 134 16.94 12.07 7.32
CA VAL A 134 18.29 12.23 6.77
C VAL A 134 19.16 11.00 7.05
N GLU A 135 18.99 10.31 8.17
CA GLU A 135 19.77 9.08 8.44
C GLU A 135 19.34 7.91 7.55
N ASN A 136 18.05 7.78 7.28
CA ASN A 136 17.50 6.67 6.51
C ASN A 136 17.63 6.85 4.98
N TYR A 137 17.60 8.08 4.48
CA TYR A 137 17.66 8.39 3.04
C TYR A 137 18.93 7.90 2.31
N PRO A 138 20.17 8.13 2.82
CA PRO A 138 21.39 7.74 2.12
C PRO A 138 21.62 6.22 2.11
N ARG A 139 21.15 5.48 3.13
CA ARG A 139 21.31 4.01 3.18
C ARG A 139 20.59 3.30 2.04
N VAL A 140 19.43 3.81 1.62
CA VAL A 140 18.63 3.18 0.57
C VAL A 140 18.88 3.79 -0.81
N CYS A 141 19.26 5.07 -0.89
CA CYS A 141 19.60 5.73 -2.15
C CYS A 141 20.97 5.29 -2.70
N GLY A 142 21.94 4.97 -1.85
CA GLY A 142 23.29 4.54 -2.25
C GLY A 142 23.29 3.36 -3.24
N PRO A 143 22.64 2.23 -2.93
CA PRO A 143 22.54 1.07 -3.84
C PRO A 143 21.80 1.39 -5.14
N VAL A 144 20.65 2.06 -5.03
CA VAL A 144 19.80 2.49 -6.17
C VAL A 144 20.58 3.34 -7.18
N CYS A 145 21.40 4.27 -6.69
CA CYS A 145 22.16 5.19 -7.53
C CYS A 145 23.39 4.51 -8.19
N GLY A 146 23.99 3.53 -7.50
CA GLY A 146 25.09 2.72 -8.03
C GLY A 146 24.67 1.84 -9.21
N GLU A 147 23.51 1.18 -9.13
CA GLU A 147 23.02 0.27 -10.17
C GLU A 147 22.40 1.00 -11.38
N LEU A 148 21.77 2.17 -11.17
CA LEU A 148 21.27 3.00 -12.28
C LEU A 148 22.39 3.53 -13.19
N ARG A 149 23.60 3.73 -12.65
CA ARG A 149 24.79 4.10 -13.45
C ARG A 149 25.40 2.92 -14.19
N ALA A 150 25.20 1.69 -13.73
CA ALA A 150 25.69 0.48 -14.38
C ALA A 150 24.82 0.04 -15.58
N CYS A 151 23.56 0.46 -15.64
CA CYS A 151 22.64 0.19 -16.76
C CYS A 151 22.64 1.26 -17.86
N ARG A 152 23.63 2.16 -17.93
CA ARG A 152 23.77 3.17 -18.98
C ARG A 152 25.07 2.99 -19.74
#